data_AF-A0A379JK89-F1
#
_entry.id   AF-A0A379JK89-F1
#
_cell.length_a   1.000
_cell.length_b   1.000
_cell.length_c   1.000
_cell.angle_alpha   90.00
_cell.angle_beta   90.00
_cell.angle_gamma   90.00
#
_symmetry.space_group_name_H-M   'P 1'
#
loop_
_entity.id
_entity.type
_entity.pdbx_description
1 polymer ?
#
loop_
_entity_poly.entity_id
_entity_poly.type
_entity_poly.pdbx_seq_one_letter_code
_entity_poly.pdbx_strand_id
1 'polypeptide(L)' 'MAEGKSNRGIAAALFLGERTVETHVGAIFTKLALPPGPDDHRRVLAVLRHLDAGKR' A
#
# COMPACT_ATOMS: atom_id res chain seq x y z
N MET A 1 -0.36 6.68 -1.30
CA MET A 1 -0.18 5.48 -2.13
C MET A 1 -1.06 5.54 -3.37
N ALA A 2 -2.40 5.55 -3.26
CA ALA A 2 -3.30 5.75 -4.41
C ALA A 2 -3.17 7.17 -5.02
N GLU A 3 -3.05 8.20 -4.18
CA GLU A 3 -2.75 9.57 -4.60
C GLU A 3 -1.24 9.84 -4.81
N GLY A 4 -0.42 8.80 -5.05
CA GLY A 4 1.03 8.96 -5.22
C GLY A 4 1.84 9.33 -3.96
N LYS A 5 1.19 9.54 -2.79
CA LYS A 5 1.90 9.85 -1.52
C LYS A 5 2.87 8.74 -1.09
N SER A 6 4.09 9.14 -0.67
CA SER A 6 5.10 8.30 0.00
C SER A 6 4.68 7.92 1.43
N ASN A 7 5.44 7.04 2.10
CA ASN A 7 5.16 6.69 3.51
C ASN A 7 5.22 7.90 4.42
N ARG A 8 6.30 8.68 4.32
CA ARG A 8 6.42 9.99 4.99
C ARG A 8 5.23 10.91 4.74
N GLY A 9 4.75 11.01 3.50
CA GLY A 9 3.59 11.86 3.17
C GLY A 9 2.28 11.35 3.77
N ILE A 10 2.08 10.03 3.80
CA ILE A 10 0.93 9.39 4.47
C ILE A 10 1.01 9.58 5.98
N ALA A 11 2.19 9.37 6.55
CA ALA A 11 2.47 9.51 7.98
C ALA A 11 2.15 10.94 8.46
N ALA A 12 2.61 11.95 7.71
CA ALA A 12 2.31 13.35 7.99
C ALA A 12 0.80 13.66 7.91
N ALA A 13 0.11 13.14 6.88
CA ALA A 13 -1.33 13.37 6.70
C ALA A 13 -2.19 12.71 7.78
N LEU A 14 -1.72 11.61 8.39
CA LEU A 14 -2.45 10.84 9.39
C LEU A 14 -1.93 11.05 10.82
N PHE A 15 -0.94 11.92 11.03
CA PHE A 15 -0.26 12.12 12.32
C PHE A 15 0.31 10.82 12.92
N LEU A 16 0.87 9.96 12.06
CA LEU A 16 1.48 8.68 12.44
C LEU A 16 3.00 8.70 12.26
N GLY A 17 3.69 7.75 12.89
CA GLY A 17 5.09 7.46 12.58
C GLY A 17 5.24 6.77 11.21
N GLU A 18 6.32 7.07 10.49
CA GLU A 18 6.60 6.46 9.19
C GLU A 18 6.68 4.91 9.27
N ARG A 19 7.29 4.40 10.35
CA ARG A 19 7.38 2.97 10.64
C ARG A 19 6.02 2.29 10.83
N THR A 20 5.05 3.01 11.39
CA THR A 20 3.67 2.54 11.55
C THR A 20 3.03 2.35 10.17
N VAL A 21 3.22 3.32 9.27
CA VAL A 21 2.73 3.23 7.89
C VAL A 21 3.39 2.07 7.15
N GLU A 22 4.71 1.90 7.27
CA GLU A 22 5.42 0.74 6.69
C GLU A 22 4.83 -0.59 7.12
N THR A 23 4.56 -0.74 8.42
CA THR A 23 3.99 -1.96 9.01
C THR A 23 2.61 -2.25 8.43
N HIS A 24 1.72 -1.25 8.39
CA HIS A 24 0.39 -1.42 7.82
C HIS A 24 0.44 -1.73 6.33
N VAL A 25 1.31 -1.06 5.57
CA VAL A 25 1.50 -1.33 4.14
C VAL A 25 2.00 -2.74 3.89
N GLY A 26 2.97 -3.21 4.66
CA GLY A 26 3.46 -4.59 4.59
C GLY A 26 2.34 -5.60 4.86
N ALA A 27 1.55 -5.37 5.92
CA ALA A 27 0.42 -6.22 6.26
C ALA A 27 -0.65 -6.25 5.14
N ILE A 28 -0.90 -5.13 4.46
CA ILE A 28 -1.81 -5.07 3.30
C ILE A 28 -1.29 -5.97 2.18
N PHE A 29 0.00 -5.91 1.83
CA PHE A 29 0.54 -6.79 0.79
C PHE A 29 0.39 -8.27 1.15
N THR A 30 0.65 -8.62 2.41
CA THR A 30 0.45 -9.99 2.89
C THR A 30 -1.02 -10.42 2.75
N LYS A 31 -1.97 -9.57 3.17
CA LYS A 31 -3.41 -9.85 3.07
C LYS A 31 -3.89 -10.00 1.63
N LEU A 32 -3.27 -9.27 0.70
CA LEU A 32 -3.57 -9.33 -0.72
C LEU A 32 -2.78 -10.41 -1.47
N ALA A 33 -1.98 -11.22 -0.77
CA ALA A 33 -1.08 -12.22 -1.34
C ALA A 33 -0.17 -11.63 -2.44
N LEU A 34 0.46 -10.49 -2.14
CA LEU A 34 1.39 -9.78 -3.03
C LEU A 34 2.84 -9.99 -2.55
N PRO A 35 3.50 -11.12 -2.94
CA PRO A 35 4.89 -11.38 -2.58
C PRO A 35 5.83 -10.36 -3.24
N PRO A 36 7.01 -10.10 -2.66
CA PRO A 36 8.03 -9.29 -3.33
C PRO A 36 8.46 -9.96 -4.63
N GLY A 37 8.40 -9.22 -5.73
CA GLY A 37 8.89 -9.63 -7.05
C GLY A 37 9.83 -8.57 -7.61
N PRO A 38 10.81 -8.96 -8.46
CA PRO A 38 11.78 -8.03 -9.03
C PRO A 38 11.16 -7.06 -10.04
N ASP A 39 10.13 -7.50 -10.76
CA ASP A 39 9.55 -6.75 -11.88
C ASP A 39 8.25 -6.01 -11.53
N ASP A 40 7.71 -6.25 -10.32
CA ASP A 40 6.37 -5.79 -9.94
C ASP A 40 6.36 -4.78 -8.79
N HIS A 41 5.68 -3.66 -9.02
CA HIS A 41 5.38 -2.69 -7.96
C HIS A 41 4.16 -3.14 -7.14
N ARG A 42 4.40 -3.87 -6.04
CA ARG A 42 3.35 -4.34 -5.10
C ARG A 42 2.33 -3.28 -4.67
N ARG A 43 2.75 -2.02 -4.57
CA ARG A 43 1.86 -0.88 -4.27
C ARG A 43 0.81 -0.66 -5.35
N VAL A 44 1.21 -0.72 -6.61
CA VAL A 44 0.33 -0.56 -7.76
C VAL A 44 -0.62 -1.75 -7.82
N LEU A 45 -0.11 -2.98 -7.67
CA LEU A 45 -0.93 -4.19 -7.62
C LEU A 45 -1.98 -4.14 -6.49
N ALA A 46 -1.60 -3.63 -5.31
CA ALA A 46 -2.53 -3.47 -4.20
C ALA A 46 -3.67 -2.47 -4.52
N VAL A 47 -3.36 -1.37 -5.20
CA VAL A 47 -4.36 -0.39 -5.64
C VAL A 47 -5.29 -1.00 -6.69
N LEU A 48 -4.74 -1.69 -7.70
CA LEU A 48 -5.54 -2.36 -8.74
C LEU A 48 -6.50 -3.39 -8.13
N ARG A 49 -6.00 -4.25 -7.24
CA ARG A 49 -6.82 -5.23 -6.51
C ARG A 49 -7.97 -4.58 -5.73
N HIS A 50 -7.71 -3.43 -5.09
CA HIS A 50 -8.74 -2.69 -4.35
C HIS A 50 -9.81 -2.11 -5.28
N LEU A 51 -9.41 -1.51 -6.41
CA LEU A 51 -10.34 -0.95 -7.40
C LEU A 51 -11.19 -2.03 -8.06
N ASP A 52 -10.62 -3.21 -8.35
CA ASP A 52 -11.37 -4.32 -8.91
C ASP A 52 -12.35 -4.93 -7.91
N ALA A 53 -12.00 -4.95 -6.62
CA ALA A 53 -12.93 -5.38 -5.56
C ALA A 53 -14.13 -4.43 -5.38
N GLY A 54 -13.95 -3.13 -5.65
CA GLY A 54 -15.00 -2.11 -5.56
C GLY A 54 -15.89 -1.97 -6.81
N LYS A 55 -15.57 -2.67 -7.91
CA LYS A 55 -16.38 -2.68 -9.14
C LYS A 55 -17.49 -3.74 -9.15
N ARG A 56 -17.75 -4.39 -8.01
CA ARG A 56 -18.77 -5.43 -7.85
C ARG A 56 -20.08 -4.86 -7.35
#